data_AF-A0A9Q5HQ19-F1
#
_entry.id   AF-A0A9Q5HQ19-F1
#
_cell.length_a   1.000
_cell.length_b   1.000
_cell.length_c   1.000
_cell.angle_alpha   90.00
_cell.angle_beta   90.00
_cell.angle_gamma   90.00
#
_symmetry.space_group_name_H-M   'P 1'
#
loop_
_entity.id
_entity.type
_entity.pdbx_description
1 polymer ?
#
loop_
_entity_poly.entity_id
_entity_poly.type
_entity_poly.pdbx_seq_one_letter_code
_entity_poly.pdbx_strand_id
1 'polypeptide(L)'
;MNEAHRRLSIILKVLLATEACLKLGLNIFFDVTAGYVIGQLVTGPTVCGQANYSSVTLGLIDWIIPMVYNLVLMILAVYKAGEYWRMSAGLKGFQLVKVVIKDQIIYFILIVACCIVDILQFKIQVASLFWTGVLGSLGNPSFLCILGTRMLFNLKEAGELGVNEGTSSRVPSGTISEMDFS
;
A
#
# COMPACT_ATOMS: atom_id res chain seq x y z
N MET A 1 27.61 -5.82 -1.36
CA MET A 1 26.32 -5.20 -0.95
C MET A 1 26.62 -4.23 0.19
N ASN A 2 26.39 -2.92 -0.01
CA ASN A 2 26.83 -1.88 0.94
C ASN A 2 26.24 -2.08 2.34
N GLU A 3 27.06 -1.85 3.37
CA GLU A 3 26.68 -1.95 4.78
C GLU A 3 25.44 -1.08 5.12
N ALA A 4 25.30 0.07 4.45
CA ALA A 4 24.14 0.96 4.56
C ALA A 4 22.81 0.28 4.17
N HIS A 5 22.78 -0.53 3.10
CA HIS A 5 21.56 -1.25 2.70
C HIS A 5 21.17 -2.32 3.71
N ARG A 6 22.16 -2.99 4.31
CA ARG A 6 21.92 -3.99 5.36
C ARG A 6 21.31 -3.31 6.60
N ARG A 7 21.85 -2.17 7.02
CA ARG A 7 21.30 -1.40 8.16
C ARG A 7 19.87 -0.93 7.88
N LEU A 8 19.61 -0.35 6.71
CA LEU A 8 18.26 0.09 6.33
C LEU A 8 17.25 -1.06 6.33
N SER A 9 17.64 -2.22 5.76
CA SER A 9 16.77 -3.40 5.73
C SER A 9 16.43 -3.91 7.14
N ILE A 10 17.40 -3.90 8.06
CA ILE A 10 17.18 -4.29 9.46
C ILE A 10 16.21 -3.31 10.13
N ILE A 11 16.42 -2.00 9.96
CA ILE A 11 15.54 -0.96 10.52
C ILE A 11 14.11 -1.15 10.01
N LEU A 12 13.93 -1.36 8.71
CA LEU A 12 12.61 -1.54 8.10
C LEU A 12 11.88 -2.77 8.67
N LYS A 13 12.59 -3.88 8.84
CA LYS A 13 12.04 -5.12 9.40
C LYS A 13 11.62 -4.95 10.86
N VAL A 14 12.44 -4.27 11.66
CA VAL A 14 12.13 -3.97 13.06
C VAL A 14 10.92 -3.03 13.14
N LEU A 15 10.86 -2.01 12.28
CA LEU A 15 9.75 -1.07 12.23
C LEU A 15 8.43 -1.78 11.88
N LEU A 16 8.45 -2.64 10.86
CA LEU A 16 7.30 -3.46 10.46
C LEU A 16 6.87 -4.43 11.56
N ALA A 17 7.81 -5.11 12.21
CA ALA A 17 7.51 -6.02 13.31
C ALA A 17 6.88 -5.26 14.50
N THR A 18 7.41 -4.07 14.80
CA THR A 18 6.90 -3.19 15.86
C THR A 18 5.48 -2.74 15.55
N GLU A 19 5.21 -2.29 14.32
CA GLU A 19 3.87 -1.92 13.86
C GLU A 19 2.88 -3.09 14.01
N ALA A 20 3.26 -4.27 13.53
CA ALA A 20 2.44 -5.47 13.61
C ALA A 20 2.12 -5.85 15.06
N CYS A 21 3.12 -5.81 15.96
CA CYS A 21 2.92 -6.07 17.38
C CYS A 21 2.00 -5.04 18.03
N LEU A 22 2.17 -3.74 17.72
CA LEU A 22 1.31 -2.68 18.24
C LEU A 22 -0.14 -2.85 17.79
N LYS A 23 -0.37 -3.12 16.50
CA LYS A 23 -1.72 -3.38 15.96
C LYS A 23 -2.36 -4.61 16.56
N LEU A 24 -1.61 -5.70 16.72
CA LEU A 24 -2.12 -6.90 17.36
C LEU A 24 -2.53 -6.62 18.80
N GLY A 25 -1.69 -5.90 19.55
CA GLY A 25 -1.99 -5.49 20.93
C GLY A 25 -3.24 -4.61 21.02
N LEU A 26 -3.38 -3.62 20.13
CA LEU A 26 -4.55 -2.74 20.07
C LEU A 26 -5.82 -3.53 19.72
N ASN A 27 -5.76 -4.44 18.75
CA ASN A 27 -6.91 -5.28 18.39
C ASN A 27 -7.35 -6.18 19.54
N ILE A 28 -6.41 -6.82 20.25
CA ILE A 28 -6.74 -7.62 21.45
C ILE A 28 -7.36 -6.73 22.53
N PHE A 29 -6.80 -5.54 22.75
CA PHE A 29 -7.34 -4.59 23.71
C PHE A 29 -8.77 -4.15 23.35
N PHE A 30 -9.03 -3.88 22.07
CA PHE A 30 -10.38 -3.57 21.58
C PHE A 30 -11.35 -4.73 21.80
N ASP A 31 -10.95 -5.95 21.46
CA ASP A 31 -11.78 -7.14 21.61
C ASP A 31 -12.17 -7.39 23.08
N VAL A 32 -11.20 -7.24 24.00
CA VAL A 32 -11.42 -7.41 25.44
C VAL A 32 -12.28 -6.28 26.04
N THR A 33 -12.18 -5.05 25.53
CA THR A 33 -12.94 -3.90 26.05
C THR A 33 -14.30 -3.71 25.37
N ALA A 34 -14.49 -4.30 24.19
CA ALA A 34 -15.74 -4.39 23.48
C ALA A 34 -16.71 -5.27 24.26
N GLY A 35 -17.47 -4.67 25.19
CA GLY A 35 -18.60 -5.36 25.80
C GLY A 35 -19.57 -5.80 24.71
N TYR A 36 -19.77 -7.10 24.53
CA TYR A 36 -20.78 -7.65 23.62
C TYR A 36 -22.12 -7.73 24.33
N VAL A 37 -23.15 -7.15 23.72
CA VAL A 37 -24.53 -7.26 24.19
C VAL A 37 -25.36 -8.04 23.19
N ILE A 38 -26.23 -8.91 23.71
CA ILE A 38 -27.20 -9.64 22.91
C ILE A 38 -28.46 -8.77 22.83
N GLY A 39 -28.74 -8.23 21.64
CA GLY A 39 -29.96 -7.48 21.36
C GLY A 39 -30.98 -8.37 20.65
N GLN A 40 -32.26 -8.22 20.97
CA GLN A 40 -33.34 -8.84 20.18
C GLN A 40 -33.78 -7.87 19.08
N LEU A 41 -33.65 -8.28 17.81
CA LEU A 41 -34.27 -7.59 16.69
C LEU A 41 -35.75 -7.99 16.68
N VAL A 42 -36.65 -7.00 16.65
CA VAL A 42 -38.13 -7.10 16.70
C VAL A 42 -38.67 -8.53 16.55
N THR A 43 -39.11 -9.12 17.67
CA THR A 43 -39.76 -10.45 17.77
C THR A 43 -39.07 -11.57 16.98
N GLY A 44 -37.82 -11.88 17.32
CA GLY A 44 -37.21 -13.13 16.86
C GLY A 44 -35.69 -13.16 16.97
N PRO A 45 -34.94 -12.79 15.91
CA PRO A 45 -33.52 -13.05 15.84
C PRO A 45 -32.73 -12.22 16.85
N THR A 46 -31.89 -12.90 17.62
CA THR A 46 -30.87 -12.27 18.47
C THR A 46 -29.68 -11.86 17.62
N VAL A 47 -29.34 -10.57 17.68
CA VAL A 47 -28.13 -10.03 17.06
C VAL A 47 -27.11 -9.70 18.15
N CYS A 48 -25.86 -10.07 17.93
CA CYS A 48 -24.77 -9.68 18.81
C CYS A 48 -24.28 -8.31 18.36
N GLY A 49 -24.43 -7.31 19.23
CA GLY A 49 -24.00 -5.94 18.99
C GLY A 49 -22.91 -5.54 19.96
N GLN A 50 -22.02 -4.67 19.53
CA GLN A 50 -21.04 -4.05 20.42
C GLN A 50 -21.74 -2.96 21.25
N ALA A 51 -21.72 -3.09 22.58
CA ALA A 51 -22.44 -2.18 23.49
C ALA A 51 -21.72 -0.85 23.68
N ASN A 52 -20.39 -0.92 23.70
CA ASN A 52 -19.52 0.22 23.93
C ASN A 52 -18.87 0.61 22.62
N TYR A 53 -19.29 1.74 22.06
CA TYR A 53 -18.51 2.37 21.01
C TYR A 53 -17.16 2.76 21.60
N SER A 54 -16.10 2.18 21.03
CA SER A 54 -14.71 2.54 21.33
C SER A 54 -14.55 4.06 21.30
N SER A 55 -13.78 4.61 22.24
CA SER A 55 -13.52 6.05 22.26
C SER A 55 -12.84 6.45 20.95
N VAL A 56 -13.33 7.53 20.32
CA VAL A 56 -12.77 8.08 19.07
C VAL A 56 -11.24 8.22 19.14
N THR A 57 -10.73 8.50 20.33
CA THR A 57 -9.30 8.59 20.64
C THR A 57 -8.53 7.31 20.32
N LEU A 58 -9.05 6.14 20.69
CA LEU A 58 -8.38 4.87 20.44
C LEU A 58 -8.39 4.50 18.95
N GLY A 59 -9.50 4.76 18.27
CA GLY A 59 -9.58 4.60 16.81
C GLY A 59 -8.54 5.45 16.09
N LEU A 60 -8.41 6.73 16.48
CA LEU A 60 -7.39 7.62 15.91
C LEU A 60 -5.96 7.09 16.14
N ILE A 61 -5.66 6.53 17.31
CA ILE A 61 -4.34 5.96 17.60
C ILE A 61 -4.04 4.76 16.70
N ASP A 62 -5.00 3.85 16.51
CA ASP A 62 -4.84 2.68 15.64
C ASP A 62 -4.55 3.07 14.19
N TRP A 63 -5.11 4.19 13.73
CA TRP A 63 -4.87 4.74 12.39
C TRP A 63 -3.59 5.54 12.24
N ILE A 64 -3.13 6.24 13.28
CA ILE A 64 -1.88 7.03 13.22
C ILE A 64 -0.67 6.13 13.01
N ILE A 65 -0.62 4.98 13.69
CA ILE A 65 0.50 4.03 13.63
C ILE A 65 0.83 3.60 12.19
N PRO A 66 -0.10 3.03 11.40
CA PRO A 66 0.15 2.65 10.01
C PRO A 66 0.39 3.87 9.11
N MET A 67 -0.20 5.02 9.41
CA MET A 67 0.04 6.24 8.62
C MET A 67 1.47 6.73 8.74
N VAL A 68 2.02 6.73 9.97
CA VAL A 68 3.42 7.09 10.21
C VAL A 68 4.35 6.10 9.51
N TYR A 69 4.08 4.80 9.62
CA TYR A 69 4.87 3.78 8.94
C TYR A 69 4.87 3.96 7.41
N ASN A 70 3.69 4.11 6.80
CA ASN A 70 3.55 4.33 5.36
C ASN A 70 4.21 5.62 4.89
N LEU A 71 4.17 6.68 5.70
CA LEU A 71 4.87 7.93 5.43
C LEU A 71 6.39 7.72 5.37
N VAL A 72 6.95 6.97 6.33
CA VAL A 72 8.38 6.63 6.35
C VAL A 72 8.76 5.81 5.11
N LEU A 73 7.96 4.79 4.76
CA LEU A 73 8.19 3.99 3.55
C LEU A 73 8.17 4.84 2.29
N MET A 74 7.22 5.76 2.18
CA MET A 74 7.12 6.67 1.04
C MET A 74 8.33 7.59 0.94
N ILE A 75 8.79 8.18 2.06
CA ILE A 75 10.00 9.01 2.08
C ILE A 75 11.21 8.21 1.61
N LEU A 76 11.37 6.97 2.08
CA LEU A 76 12.46 6.09 1.66
C LEU A 76 12.37 5.73 0.17
N ALA A 77 11.16 5.47 -0.35
CA ALA A 77 10.94 5.17 -1.76
C ALA A 77 11.31 6.37 -2.64
N VAL A 78 10.87 7.58 -2.28
CA VAL A 78 11.20 8.83 -2.99
C VAL A 78 12.69 9.12 -2.91
N TYR A 79 13.30 8.97 -1.73
CA TYR A 79 14.74 9.16 -1.54
C TYR A 79 15.54 8.22 -2.46
N LYS A 80 15.21 6.93 -2.47
CA LYS A 80 15.90 5.94 -3.30
C LYS A 80 15.66 6.20 -4.79
N ALA A 81 14.45 6.58 -5.17
CA ALA A 81 14.13 6.98 -6.55
C ALA A 81 14.97 8.20 -6.97
N GLY A 82 15.16 9.18 -6.09
CA GLY A 82 16.02 10.34 -6.32
C GLY A 82 17.51 9.98 -6.41
N GLU A 83 17.97 9.02 -5.62
CA GLU A 83 19.35 8.51 -5.70
C GLU A 83 19.59 7.79 -7.04
N TYR A 84 18.67 6.89 -7.44
CA TYR A 84 18.72 6.23 -8.75
C TYR A 84 18.67 7.23 -9.88
N TRP A 85 17.78 8.22 -9.78
CA TRP A 85 17.69 9.33 -10.74
C TRP A 85 19.03 10.02 -10.95
N ARG A 86 19.77 10.30 -9.86
CA ARG A 86 21.09 10.93 -9.91
C ARG A 86 22.16 10.02 -10.51
N MET A 87 22.12 8.72 -10.22
CA MET A 87 23.08 7.73 -10.76
C MET A 87 22.80 7.39 -12.24
N SER A 88 21.54 7.41 -12.65
CA SER A 88 21.09 7.13 -14.01
C SER A 88 21.13 8.36 -14.93
N ALA A 89 22.14 9.22 -14.80
CA ALA A 89 22.38 10.36 -15.68
C ALA A 89 22.58 10.01 -17.19
N GLY A 90 22.31 8.76 -17.60
CA GLY A 90 22.07 8.34 -18.98
C GLY A 90 20.56 8.23 -19.28
N LEU A 91 20.13 8.94 -20.33
CA LEU A 91 18.75 9.23 -20.79
C LEU A 91 17.64 8.15 -20.71
N LYS A 92 17.95 6.87 -20.48
CA LYS A 92 16.96 5.78 -20.52
C LYS A 92 16.31 5.44 -19.16
N GLY A 93 16.91 5.85 -18.03
CA GLY A 93 16.34 5.59 -16.69
C GLY A 93 15.09 6.41 -16.32
N PHE A 94 14.74 7.42 -17.12
CA PHE A 94 13.68 8.40 -16.81
C PHE A 94 12.29 7.76 -16.76
N GLN A 95 11.97 6.90 -17.73
CA GLN A 95 10.64 6.32 -17.92
C GLN A 95 10.20 5.51 -16.69
N LEU A 96 11.06 4.62 -16.19
CA LEU A 96 10.75 3.74 -15.07
C LEU A 96 10.51 4.53 -13.78
N VAL A 97 11.39 5.47 -13.46
CA VAL A 97 11.28 6.30 -12.25
C VAL A 97 10.00 7.15 -12.28
N LYS A 98 9.63 7.68 -13.45
CA LYS A 98 8.41 8.47 -13.63
C LYS A 98 7.14 7.65 -13.34
N VAL A 99 7.08 6.40 -13.80
CA VAL A 99 5.93 5.51 -13.51
C VAL A 99 5.86 5.16 -12.03
N VAL A 100 6.99 4.83 -11.39
CA VAL A 100 7.04 4.50 -9.96
C VAL A 100 6.57 5.66 -9.09
N ILE A 101 7.04 6.89 -9.36
CA ILE A 101 6.64 8.07 -8.58
C ILE A 101 5.13 8.35 -8.76
N LYS A 102 4.62 8.22 -9.98
CA LYS A 102 3.19 8.42 -10.27
C LYS A 102 2.33 7.42 -9.51
N ASP A 103 2.69 6.14 -9.54
CA ASP A 103 1.96 5.08 -8.84
C ASP A 103 2.04 5.25 -7.33
N GLN A 104 3.19 5.66 -6.79
CA GLN A 104 3.35 5.95 -5.37
C GLN A 104 2.50 7.14 -4.88
N ILE A 105 2.38 8.20 -5.69
CA ILE A 105 1.52 9.36 -5.37
C ILE A 105 0.05 8.94 -5.36
N ILE A 106 -0.40 8.18 -6.36
CA ILE A 106 -1.77 7.67 -6.43
C ILE A 106 -2.07 6.81 -5.19
N TYR A 107 -1.13 5.93 -4.81
CA TYR A 107 -1.27 5.09 -3.63
C TYR A 107 -1.39 5.91 -2.34
N PHE A 108 -0.55 6.94 -2.18
CA PHE A 108 -0.63 7.82 -1.02
C PHE A 108 -1.96 8.58 -0.95
N ILE A 109 -2.44 9.12 -2.07
CA ILE A 109 -3.74 9.80 -2.15
C ILE A 109 -4.88 8.84 -1.75
N LEU A 110 -4.84 7.59 -2.23
CA LEU A 110 -5.86 6.59 -1.89
C LEU A 110 -5.84 6.19 -0.42
N ILE A 111 -4.65 6.05 0.19
CA ILE A 111 -4.51 5.84 1.64
C ILE A 111 -5.14 7.01 2.40
N VAL A 112 -4.78 8.24 2.05
CA VAL A 112 -5.32 9.44 2.70
C VAL A 112 -6.84 9.51 2.55
N ALA A 113 -7.37 9.19 1.36
CA ALA A 113 -8.81 9.13 1.13
C ALA A 113 -9.50 8.05 1.98
N CYS A 114 -8.92 6.85 2.10
CA CYS A 114 -9.44 5.81 2.99
C CYS A 114 -9.46 6.27 4.45
N CYS A 115 -8.39 6.90 4.92
CA CYS A 115 -8.33 7.45 6.27
C CYS A 115 -9.38 8.55 6.51
N ILE A 116 -9.62 9.43 5.53
CA ILE A 116 -10.66 10.45 5.63
C ILE A 116 -12.04 9.80 5.73
N VAL A 117 -12.33 8.80 4.88
CA VAL A 117 -13.61 8.07 4.91
C VAL A 117 -13.85 7.38 6.24
N ASP A 118 -12.81 6.77 6.81
CA ASP A 118 -12.91 6.09 8.11
C ASP A 118 -13.12 7.08 9.26
N ILE A 119 -12.38 8.19 9.29
CA ILE A 119 -12.60 9.28 10.27
C ILE A 119 -14.02 9.86 10.13
N LEU A 120 -14.52 10.01 8.90
CA LEU A 120 -15.88 10.47 8.64
C LEU A 120 -16.92 9.47 9.17
N GLN A 121 -16.68 8.16 9.09
CA GLN A 121 -17.55 7.13 9.67
C GLN A 121 -17.66 7.29 11.19
N PHE A 122 -16.58 7.69 11.88
CA PHE A 122 -16.63 7.97 13.32
C PHE A 122 -17.35 9.27 13.68
N LYS A 123 -17.33 10.26 12.78
CA LYS A 123 -17.90 11.60 13.02
C LYS A 123 -19.38 11.71 12.62
N ILE A 124 -19.76 11.07 11.53
CA ILE A 124 -21.11 11.16 10.98
C ILE A 124 -21.88 9.95 11.49
N GLN A 125 -22.84 10.16 12.40
CA GLN A 125 -23.88 9.16 12.64
C GLN A 125 -24.72 9.04 11.37
N VAL A 126 -24.32 8.11 10.51
CA VAL A 126 -24.99 7.88 9.24
C VAL A 126 -26.36 7.27 9.55
N ALA A 127 -27.43 8.01 9.27
CA ALA A 127 -28.79 7.58 9.60
C ALA A 127 -29.25 6.31 8.86
N SER A 128 -28.46 5.79 7.92
CA SER A 128 -28.81 4.62 7.12
C SER A 128 -27.73 3.54 7.17
N LEU A 129 -28.22 2.31 7.34
CA LEU A 129 -27.43 1.10 7.46
C LEU A 129 -26.65 0.79 6.16
N PHE A 130 -27.24 1.14 5.01
CA PHE A 130 -26.60 1.00 3.69
C PHE A 130 -25.32 1.84 3.57
N TRP A 131 -25.40 3.14 3.84
CA TRP A 131 -24.24 4.04 3.73
C TRP A 131 -23.16 3.70 4.76
N THR A 132 -23.55 3.21 5.94
CA THR A 132 -22.61 2.69 6.94
C THR A 132 -21.82 1.49 6.39
N GLY A 133 -22.50 0.55 5.73
CA GLY A 133 -21.85 -0.60 5.10
C GLY A 133 -20.92 -0.21 3.94
N VAL A 134 -21.33 0.75 3.11
CA VAL A 134 -20.51 1.25 1.99
C VAL A 134 -19.26 1.98 2.50
N LEU A 135 -19.40 2.89 3.47
CA LEU A 135 -18.28 3.63 4.05
C LEU A 135 -17.29 2.71 4.77
N GLY A 136 -17.79 1.76 5.57
CA GLY A 136 -16.95 0.77 6.23
C GLY A 136 -16.24 -0.17 5.26
N SER A 137 -16.87 -0.47 4.11
CA SER A 137 -16.23 -1.26 3.05
C SER A 137 -15.14 -0.45 2.34
N LEU A 138 -15.36 0.83 2.07
CA LEU A 138 -14.38 1.71 1.42
C LEU A 138 -13.19 2.05 2.33
N GLY A 139 -13.41 2.14 3.64
CA GLY A 139 -12.33 2.27 4.63
C GLY A 139 -11.56 0.97 4.86
N ASN A 140 -12.01 -0.16 4.31
CA ASN A 140 -11.43 -1.45 4.61
C ASN A 140 -10.00 -1.59 4.03
N PRO A 141 -9.00 -1.97 4.85
CA PRO A 141 -7.62 -2.15 4.40
C PRO A 141 -7.46 -3.19 3.28
N SER A 142 -8.44 -4.08 3.07
CA SER A 142 -8.46 -5.03 1.96
C SER A 142 -8.41 -4.35 0.59
N PHE A 143 -9.02 -3.17 0.43
CA PHE A 143 -8.92 -2.40 -0.80
C PHE A 143 -7.47 -1.95 -1.08
N LEU A 144 -6.75 -1.54 -0.04
CA LEU A 144 -5.35 -1.14 -0.14
C LEU A 144 -4.44 -2.32 -0.50
N CYS A 145 -4.76 -3.53 -0.03
CA CYS A 145 -4.05 -4.75 -0.41
C CYS A 145 -4.21 -5.09 -1.90
N ILE A 146 -5.44 -4.98 -2.43
CA ILE A 146 -5.73 -5.20 -3.87
C ILE A 146 -5.01 -4.16 -4.73
N LEU A 147 -5.00 -2.90 -4.30
CA LEU A 147 -4.27 -1.83 -4.98
C LEU A 147 -2.76 -2.05 -4.95
N GLY A 148 -2.21 -2.43 -3.79
CA GLY A 148 -0.79 -2.72 -3.63
C GLY A 148 -0.33 -3.85 -4.55
N THR A 149 -1.14 -4.90 -4.71
CA THR A 149 -0.84 -5.99 -5.65
C THR A 149 -0.82 -5.51 -7.10
N ARG A 150 -1.75 -4.66 -7.53
CA ARG A 150 -1.72 -4.07 -8.89
C ARG A 150 -0.46 -3.23 -9.14
N MET A 151 -0.05 -2.45 -8.14
CA MET A 151 1.18 -1.66 -8.24
C MET A 151 2.42 -2.54 -8.42
N LEU A 152 2.51 -3.65 -7.69
CA LEU A 152 3.62 -4.61 -7.85
C LEU A 152 3.64 -5.24 -9.26
N PHE A 153 2.47 -5.52 -9.84
CA PHE A 153 2.38 -5.99 -11.23
C PHE A 153 2.83 -4.93 -12.24
N ASN A 154 2.36 -3.69 -12.11
CA ASN A 154 2.80 -2.58 -12.98
C ASN A 154 4.32 -2.37 -12.91
N LEU A 155 4.90 -2.45 -11.71
CA LEU A 155 6.34 -2.33 -11.50
C LEU A 155 7.12 -3.49 -12.14
N LYS A 156 6.60 -4.72 -12.04
CA LYS A 156 7.19 -5.90 -12.71
C LYS A 156 7.19 -5.70 -14.23
N GLU A 157 6.06 -5.32 -14.80
CA GLU A 157 5.90 -5.13 -16.24
C GLU A 157 6.79 -3.98 -16.76
N ALA A 158 6.82 -2.84 -16.06
CA ALA A 158 7.69 -1.74 -16.43
C ALA A 158 9.18 -2.10 -16.32
N GLY A 159 9.55 -2.96 -15.38
CA GLY A 159 10.90 -3.51 -15.25
C GLY A 159 11.28 -4.45 -16.42
N GLU A 160 10.37 -5.34 -16.82
CA GLU A 160 10.59 -6.26 -17.95
C GLU A 160 10.74 -5.51 -19.29
N LEU A 161 9.92 -4.47 -19.51
CA LEU A 161 10.03 -3.61 -20.69
C LEU A 161 11.35 -2.82 -20.71
N GLY A 162 11.79 -2.31 -19.57
CA GLY A 162 13.07 -1.59 -19.45
C GLY A 162 14.31 -2.46 -19.70
N VAL A 163 14.25 -3.76 -19.40
CA VAL A 163 15.35 -4.71 -19.65
C VAL A 163 15.43 -5.09 -21.14
N ASN A 164 14.29 -5.22 -21.82
CA ASN A 164 14.24 -5.63 -23.23
C ASN A 164 14.59 -4.52 -24.23
N GLU A 165 14.45 -3.24 -23.87
CA GLU A 165 14.90 -2.12 -24.72
C GLU A 165 16.44 -1.93 -24.75
N GLY A 166 17.18 -2.64 -23.89
CA GLY A 166 18.65 -2.59 -23.82
C GLY A 166 19.37 -3.70 -24.58
N THR A 167 18.73 -4.85 -24.79
CA THR A 167 19.33 -6.05 -25.41
C THR A 167 18.80 -6.39 -26.80
N SER A 168 17.84 -5.62 -27.33
CA SER A 168 17.56 -5.61 -28.77
C SER A 168 18.67 -4.86 -29.51
N SER A 169 19.89 -5.38 -29.44
CA SER A 169 20.79 -5.34 -30.59
C SER A 169 20.05 -6.09 -31.68
N ARG A 170 19.22 -5.36 -32.42
CA ARG A 170 18.78 -5.72 -33.75
C ARG A 170 20.07 -6.09 -34.47
N VAL A 171 20.36 -7.39 -34.55
CA VAL A 171 21.38 -7.92 -35.45
C VAL A 171 20.99 -7.30 -36.78
N PRO A 172 21.82 -6.42 -37.37
CA PRO A 172 21.55 -5.97 -38.71
C PRO A 172 21.40 -7.27 -39.50
N SER A 173 20.27 -7.48 -40.15
CA SER A 173 20.18 -8.45 -41.24
C SER A 173 21.14 -7.97 -42.32
N GLY A 174 22.43 -8.10 -42.05
CA GLY A 174 23.50 -8.06 -43.00
C GLY A 174 23.29 -9.29 -43.85
N THR A 175 22.76 -9.04 -45.04
CA THR A 175 23.28 -9.60 -46.28
C THR A 175 23.61 -11.08 -46.16
N ILE A 176 22.62 -11.91 -46.47
CA ILE A 176 22.85 -13.27 -46.95
C ILE A 176 23.79 -13.11 -48.15
N SER A 177 25.09 -13.32 -47.93
CA SER A 177 26.04 -13.50 -49.02
C SER A 177 25.67 -14.84 -49.66
N GLU A 178 25.16 -14.80 -50.89
CA GLU A 178 25.11 -15.95 -51.77
C GLU A 178 26.53 -16.56 -51.84
N MET A 179 26.64 -17.85 -51.57
CA MET A 179 27.83 -18.62 -51.91
C MET A 179 27.65 -19.10 -53.34
N ASP A 180 28.38 -18.48 -54.26
CA ASP A 180 28.48 -18.92 -55.64
C ASP A 180 29.56 -20.02 -55.71
N PHE A 181 29.18 -21.22 -56.15
CA PHE A 181 30.11 -22.33 -56.39
C PHE A 181 30.35 -22.44 -57.90
N SER A 182 31.52 -21.98 -58.34
CA SER A 182 32.09 -22.28 -59.66
C SER A 182 32.89 -23.58 -59.63
#